data_AF-A0A353M0J0-F1
#
_entry.id   AF-A0A353M0J0-F1
#
_cell.length_a   1.000
_cell.length_b   1.000
_cell.length_c   1.000
_cell.angle_alpha   90.00
_cell.angle_beta   90.00
_cell.angle_gamma   90.00
#
_symmetry.space_group_name_H-M   'P 1'
#
loop_
_entity.id
_entity.type
_entity.pdbx_description
1 polymer ?
#
loop_
_entity_poly.entity_id
_entity_poly.type
_entity_poly.pdbx_seq_one_letter_code
_entity_poly.pdbx_strand_id
1 'polypeptide(L)'
;ALILADKSDVHRTRVRNPELPSFDIHDRVNFAVIKSFLDVNEDERLITLRITIETKDTSIMEYFEIFLERMLMCRRAATYLGCEFKLKINEALLL
;
A
#
# COMPACT_ATOMS: atom_id res chain seq x y z
N ALA A 1 14.32 -4.12 -8.25
CA ALA A 1 12.91 -4.49 -8.06
C ALA A 1 12.58 -5.13 -6.70
N LEU A 2 13.51 -5.19 -5.72
CA LEU A 2 13.22 -5.70 -4.36
C LEU A 2 12.42 -4.71 -3.50
N ILE A 3 12.63 -3.40 -3.70
CA ILE A 3 11.99 -2.32 -2.93
C ILE A 3 10.48 -2.23 -3.20
N LEU A 4 10.05 -2.49 -4.44
CA LEU A 4 8.63 -2.50 -4.80
C LEU A 4 7.91 -3.64 -4.08
N ALA A 5 8.43 -4.87 -4.16
CA ALA A 5 7.85 -6.04 -3.54
C ALA A 5 7.80 -5.96 -1.99
N ASP A 6 8.85 -5.43 -1.36
CA ASP A 6 8.93 -5.32 0.10
C ASP A 6 8.03 -4.20 0.67
N LYS A 7 7.94 -3.06 -0.03
CA LYS A 7 7.17 -1.90 0.45
C LYS A 7 5.71 -1.87 -0.01
N SER A 8 5.31 -2.73 -0.95
CA SER A 8 3.91 -2.96 -1.32
C SER A 8 3.18 -3.98 -0.44
N ASP A 9 3.92 -4.80 0.32
CA ASP A 9 3.33 -5.88 1.12
C ASP A 9 2.82 -5.35 2.47
N VAL A 10 1.65 -4.72 2.38
CA VAL A 10 0.83 -4.24 3.49
C VAL A 10 -0.38 -5.15 3.56
N HIS A 11 -0.52 -5.92 4.64
CA HIS A 11 -1.62 -6.85 4.81
C HIS A 11 -1.82 -7.19 6.29
N ARG A 12 -3.06 -7.43 6.71
CA ARG A 12 -3.39 -7.81 8.10
C ARG A 12 -2.60 -9.01 8.64
N THR A 13 -2.17 -9.94 7.77
CA THR A 13 -1.39 -11.13 8.16
C THR A 13 0.05 -10.82 8.55
N ARG A 14 0.54 -9.59 8.26
CA ARG A 14 1.83 -9.12 8.75
C ARG A 14 1.77 -8.57 10.18
N VAL A 15 0.57 -8.31 10.71
CA VAL A 15 0.39 -7.94 12.12
C VAL A 15 0.60 -9.20 12.96
N ARG A 16 1.75 -9.28 13.63
CA ARG A 16 2.13 -10.42 14.49
C ARG A 16 1.55 -10.34 15.89
N ASN A 17 0.98 -9.19 16.25
CA ASN A 17 0.44 -8.94 17.58
C ASN A 17 -1.05 -9.29 17.63
N PRO A 18 -1.47 -10.29 18.42
CA PRO A 18 -2.88 -10.69 18.51
C PRO A 18 -3.73 -9.75 19.39
N GLU A 19 -3.12 -8.84 20.13
CA GLU A 19 -3.82 -7.97 21.08
C GLU A 19 -4.13 -6.58 20.49
N LEU A 20 -5.36 -6.41 20.00
CA LEU A 20 -5.96 -5.16 19.52
C LEU A 20 -5.69 -3.91 20.40
N PRO A 21 -5.66 -3.98 21.75
CA PRO A 21 -5.42 -2.80 22.60
C PRO A 21 -4.01 -2.20 22.53
N SER A 22 -3.05 -2.91 21.91
CA SER A 22 -1.63 -2.51 21.88
C SER A 22 -1.13 -2.09 20.49
N PHE A 23 -2.05 -1.94 19.52
CA PHE A 23 -1.68 -1.61 18.15
C PHE A 23 -1.08 -0.20 18.09
N ASP A 24 0.13 -0.10 17.53
CA ASP A 24 0.65 1.19 17.10
C ASP A 24 -0.06 1.67 15.82
N ILE A 25 0.27 2.88 15.37
CA ILE A 25 -0.37 3.46 14.18
C ILE A 25 -0.13 2.62 12.92
N HIS A 26 1.00 1.91 12.81
CA HIS A 26 1.29 1.07 11.67
C HIS A 26 0.52 -0.26 11.75
N ASP A 27 0.42 -0.85 12.94
CA ASP A 27 -0.36 -2.08 13.16
C ASP A 27 -1.84 -1.86 12.85
N ARG A 28 -2.42 -0.72 13.27
CA ARG A 28 -3.80 -0.34 12.96
C ARG A 28 -4.05 -0.27 11.45
N VAL A 29 -3.19 0.46 10.74
CA VAL A 29 -3.35 0.65 9.30
C VAL A 29 -3.07 -0.66 8.54
N ASN A 30 -2.08 -1.45 8.95
CA ASN A 30 -1.83 -2.78 8.39
C ASN A 30 -3.01 -3.73 8.60
N PHE A 31 -3.61 -3.72 9.79
CA PHE A 31 -4.78 -4.52 10.13
C PHE A 31 -5.99 -4.14 9.28
N ALA A 32 -6.18 -2.84 9.04
CA ALA A 32 -7.23 -2.33 8.17
C ALA A 32 -7.06 -2.83 6.73
N VAL A 33 -5.85 -3.16 6.26
CA VAL A 33 -5.65 -3.71 4.91
C VAL A 33 -6.14 -5.14 4.79
N ILE A 34 -7.21 -5.30 4.02
CA ILE A 34 -7.88 -6.59 3.79
C ILE A 34 -7.35 -7.28 2.52
N LYS A 35 -6.86 -6.50 1.55
CA LYS A 35 -6.23 -6.98 0.31
C LYS A 35 -5.18 -5.98 -0.15
N SER A 36 -4.05 -6.49 -0.62
CA SER A 36 -3.02 -5.71 -1.32
C SER A 36 -2.57 -6.49 -2.55
N PHE A 37 -2.50 -5.84 -3.70
CA PHE A 37 -2.09 -6.45 -4.95
C PHE A 37 -1.28 -5.47 -5.79
N LEU A 38 -0.15 -5.91 -6.33
CA LEU A 38 0.67 -5.13 -7.24
C LEU A 38 0.45 -5.64 -8.67
N ASP A 39 -0.23 -4.82 -9.47
CA ASP A 39 -0.53 -5.09 -10.87
C ASP A 39 0.55 -4.47 -11.75
N VAL A 40 1.03 -5.20 -12.77
CA VAL A 40 2.06 -4.75 -13.69
C VAL A 40 1.54 -4.92 -15.11
N ASN A 41 1.30 -3.79 -15.77
CA ASN A 41 0.95 -3.74 -17.18
C ASN A 41 2.19 -3.34 -17.98
N GLU A 42 2.73 -4.29 -18.74
CA GLU A 42 3.92 -4.07 -19.57
C GLU A 42 3.63 -3.15 -20.76
N ASP A 43 2.48 -3.32 -21.41
CA ASP A 43 2.09 -2.56 -22.60
C ASP A 43 1.94 -1.06 -22.27
N GLU A 44 1.30 -0.74 -21.15
CA GLU A 44 1.12 0.62 -20.66
C GLU A 44 2.31 1.13 -19.84
N ARG A 45 3.30 0.27 -19.57
CA ARG A 45 4.39 0.52 -18.62
C ARG A 45 3.88 1.08 -17.29
N LEU A 46 2.86 0.43 -16.73
CA LEU A 46 2.14 0.91 -15.56
C LEU A 46 2.19 -0.12 -14.44
N ILE A 47 2.65 0.30 -13.27
CA ILE A 47 2.63 -0.49 -12.03
C ILE A 47 1.56 0.10 -11.12
N THR A 48 0.51 -0.66 -10.81
CA THR A 48 -0.57 -0.20 -9.93
C THR A 48 -0.58 -0.99 -8.64
N LEU A 49 -0.36 -0.31 -7.51
CA LEU A 49 -0.62 -0.87 -6.19
C LEU A 49 -2.09 -0.68 -5.85
N ARG A 50 -2.83 -1.79 -5.76
CA ARG A 50 -4.25 -1.83 -5.39
C ARG A 50 -4.37 -2.28 -3.94
N ILE A 51 -5.02 -1.47 -3.13
CA ILE A 51 -5.21 -1.73 -1.71
C ILE A 51 -6.71 -1.66 -1.41
N THR A 52 -7.18 -2.62 -0.62
CA THR A 52 -8.51 -2.57 -0.04
C THR A 52 -8.35 -2.47 1.47
N ILE A 53 -8.95 -1.44 2.06
CA ILE A 53 -8.94 -1.21 3.50
C ILE A 53 -10.35 -1.26 4.08
N GLU A 54 -10.47 -1.73 5.31
CA GLU A 54 -11.70 -1.66 6.09
C GLU A 54 -11.78 -0.26 6.73
N THR A 55 -12.69 0.58 6.22
CA THR A 55 -12.78 1.99 6.64
C THR A 55 -13.35 2.17 8.05
N LYS A 56 -13.87 1.10 8.65
CA LYS A 56 -14.25 1.06 10.07
C LYS A 56 -13.04 1.25 10.99
N ASP A 57 -11.88 0.75 10.58
CA ASP A 57 -10.68 0.68 11.44
C ASP A 57 -9.71 1.85 11.17
N THR A 58 -9.62 2.35 9.93
CA THR A 58 -8.78 3.49 9.54
C THR A 58 -9.34 4.19 8.29
N SER A 59 -9.09 5.50 8.16
CA SER A 59 -9.47 6.25 6.95
C SER A 59 -8.44 6.10 5.81
N ILE A 60 -8.87 6.34 4.57
CA ILE A 60 -7.97 6.34 3.39
C ILE A 60 -6.85 7.37 3.56
N MET A 61 -7.17 8.55 4.11
CA MET A 61 -6.18 9.62 4.32
C MET A 61 -5.16 9.25 5.38
N GLU A 62 -5.59 8.65 6.50
CA GLU A 62 -4.68 8.18 7.55
C GLU A 62 -3.75 7.06 7.03
N TYR A 63 -4.30 6.13 6.24
CA TYR A 63 -3.48 5.13 5.53
C TYR A 63 -2.42 5.82 4.67
N PHE A 64 -2.88 6.78 3.86
CA PHE A 64 -2.03 7.48 2.91
C PHE A 64 -0.92 8.25 3.62
N GLU A 65 -1.20 8.96 4.70
CA GLU A 65 -0.22 9.71 5.50
C GLU A 65 0.86 8.80 6.07
N ILE A 66 0.47 7.68 6.68
CA ILE A 66 1.41 6.73 7.31
C ILE A 66 2.30 6.05 6.27
N PHE A 67 1.76 5.76 5.09
CA PHE A 67 2.48 5.03 4.04
C PHE A 67 3.02 5.90 2.91
N LEU A 68 2.86 7.23 2.96
CA LEU A 68 3.23 8.16 1.89
C LEU A 68 4.69 7.99 1.46
N GLU A 69 5.63 7.95 2.42
CA GLU A 69 7.05 7.82 2.12
C GLU A 69 7.35 6.52 1.34
N ARG A 70 6.66 5.43 1.70
CA ARG A 70 6.80 4.15 1.00
C ARG A 70 6.27 4.23 -0.43
N MET A 71 5.14 4.92 -0.64
CA MET A 71 4.56 5.13 -1.97
C MET A 71 5.47 5.99 -2.86
N LEU A 72 6.11 7.02 -2.29
CA LEU A 72 7.11 7.82 -3.01
C LEU A 72 8.32 6.98 -3.43
N MET A 73 8.77 6.05 -2.60
CA MET A 73 9.82 5.11 -2.97
C MET A 73 9.40 4.17 -4.10
N CYS A 74 8.19 3.62 -4.04
CA CYS A 74 7.63 2.80 -5.11
C CYS A 74 7.56 3.58 -6.43
N ARG A 75 7.09 4.83 -6.39
CA ARG A 75 7.07 5.72 -7.56
C ARG A 75 8.45 5.92 -8.16
N ARG A 76 9.45 6.25 -7.33
CA ARG A 76 10.85 6.41 -7.81
C ARG A 76 11.40 5.12 -8.43
N ALA A 77 11.12 3.97 -7.82
CA ALA A 77 11.55 2.68 -8.34
C ALA A 77 10.87 2.33 -9.67
N ALA A 78 9.57 2.62 -9.83
CA ALA A 78 8.86 2.45 -11.10
C ALA A 78 9.44 3.38 -12.18
N THR A 79 9.69 4.65 -11.85
CA THR A 79 10.32 5.60 -12.78
C THR A 79 11.70 5.12 -13.24
N TYR A 80 12.50 4.55 -12.34
CA TYR A 80 13.79 3.95 -12.70
C TYR A 80 13.65 2.77 -13.69
N LEU A 81 12.54 2.03 -13.61
CA LEU A 81 12.21 0.95 -14.54
C LEU A 81 11.51 1.46 -15.82
N GLY A 82 11.40 2.78 -16.01
CA GLY A 82 10.68 3.38 -17.14
C GLY A 82 9.17 3.19 -17.08
N CYS A 83 8.62 2.92 -15.90
CA CYS A 83 7.19 2.71 -15.65
C CYS A 83 6.58 3.86 -14.84
N GLU A 84 5.27 4.07 -15.01
CA GLU A 84 4.46 4.88 -14.11
C GLU A 84 4.04 4.04 -12.89
N PHE A 85 3.89 4.68 -11.73
CA PHE A 85 3.35 4.04 -10.52
C PHE A 85 2.04 4.69 -10.14
N LYS A 86 1.00 3.88 -9.93
CA LYS A 86 -0.29 4.33 -9.43
C LYS A 86 -0.67 3.66 -8.12
N LEU A 87 -1.39 4.39 -7.27
CA LEU A 87 -1.96 3.88 -6.03
C LEU A 87 -3.49 3.97 -6.08
N LYS A 88 -4.16 2.82 -5.95
CA LYS A 88 -5.61 2.71 -5.89
C LYS A 88 -6.04 2.14 -4.54
N ILE A 89 -6.82 2.89 -3.75
CA ILE A 89 -7.34 2.47 -2.44
C ILE A 89 -8.87 2.50 -2.45
N ASN A 90 -9.55 1.38 -2.21
CA ASN A 90 -11.04 1.30 -2.16
C ASN A 90 -11.73 2.06 -3.32
N GLU A 91 -11.24 1.88 -4.55
CA GLU A 91 -11.67 2.60 -5.77
C GLU A 91 -11.18 4.05 -5.96
N ALA A 92 -10.63 4.70 -4.93
CA ALA A 92 -9.99 6.01 -5.08
C ALA A 92 -8.60 5.90 -5.71
N LEU A 93 -8.34 6.65 -6.78
CA LEU A 93 -7.02 6.81 -7.38
C LEU A 93 -6.35 8.05 -6.77
N LEU A 94 -5.18 7.88 -6.15
CA LEU A 94 -4.51 8.94 -5.38
C LEU A 94 -3.20 9.43 -6.01
N LEU A 95 -2.46 8.52 -6.64
CA LEU A 95 -1.19 8.75 -7.32
C LEU A 95 -1.18 7.95 -8.61
#